data_AF-W1F3M4-F1
#
_entry.id   AF-W1F3M4-F1
#
_cell.length_a   1.000
_cell.length_b   1.000
_cell.length_c   1.000
_cell.angle_alpha   90.00
_cell.angle_beta   90.00
_cell.angle_gamma   90.00
#
_symmetry.space_group_name_H-M   'P 1'
#
loop_
_entity.id
_entity.type
_entity.pdbx_description
1 polymer ?
#
loop_
_entity_poly.entity_id
_entity_poly.type
_entity_poly.pdbx_seq_one_letter_code
_entity_poly.pdbx_strand_id
1 'polypeptide(L)'
;MDLWRNDEFIGSQDIVFESTTENTGDKSGGLMPCFNQVLLERIGLNSSAFPELAQQQNNKCINLLKAVPDATINFDFAAMRLNITIPQITLLSSAHGYIPPEEWDEGIPALLLNYNFTGNRGNGNDSYFF
;
A
#
# COMPACT_ATOMS: atom_id res chain seq x y z
N MET A 1 -10.80 -6.35 -0.36
CA MET A 1 -9.87 -7.45 0.03
C MET A 1 -8.56 -6.84 0.48
N ASP A 2 -7.80 -7.55 1.32
CA ASP A 2 -6.52 -7.06 1.83
C ASP A 2 -5.38 -7.43 0.89
N LEU A 3 -4.64 -6.41 0.46
CA LEU A 3 -3.50 -6.50 -0.44
C LEU A 3 -2.20 -6.57 0.37
N TRP A 4 -1.46 -7.66 0.17
CA TRP A 4 -0.19 -7.93 0.81
C TRP A 4 0.90 -8.12 -0.24
N ARG A 5 2.06 -7.51 -0.02
CA ARG A 5 3.24 -7.63 -0.88
C ARG A 5 4.45 -8.02 -0.04
N ASN A 6 5.13 -9.13 -0.36
CA ASN A 6 6.31 -9.59 0.39
C ASN A 6 6.07 -9.61 1.92
N ASP A 7 4.90 -10.12 2.34
CA ASP A 7 4.41 -10.14 3.73
C ASP A 7 4.15 -8.77 4.39
N GLU A 8 4.14 -7.69 3.61
CA GLU A 8 3.77 -6.34 4.06
C GLU A 8 2.33 -6.01 3.65
N PHE A 9 1.54 -5.46 4.57
CA PHE A 9 0.20 -4.95 4.27
C PHE A 9 0.30 -3.63 3.52
N ILE A 10 -0.32 -3.55 2.34
CA ILE A 10 -0.32 -2.35 1.48
C ILE A 10 -1.63 -1.59 1.60
N GLY A 11 -2.75 -2.29 1.79
CA GLY A 11 -4.07 -1.65 1.92
C GLY A 11 -5.22 -2.58 1.59
N SER A 12 -6.45 -2.07 1.72
CA SER A 12 -7.65 -2.81 1.39
C SER A 12 -8.38 -2.16 0.21
N GLN A 13 -8.70 -2.95 -0.82
CA GLN A 13 -9.39 -2.47 -2.01
C GLN A 13 -10.17 -3.57 -2.73
N ASP A 14 -11.06 -3.15 -3.62
CA ASP A 14 -11.74 -4.05 -4.54
C ASP A 14 -10.87 -4.29 -5.78
N ILE A 15 -10.69 -5.56 -6.15
CA ILE A 15 -9.89 -5.99 -7.30
C ILE A 15 -10.77 -6.93 -8.12
N VAL A 16 -10.79 -6.71 -9.43
CA VAL A 16 -11.49 -7.54 -10.39
C VAL A 16 -10.68 -8.81 -10.62
N PHE A 17 -11.34 -9.96 -10.74
CA PHE A 17 -10.70 -11.23 -11.06
C PHE A 17 -11.19 -11.76 -12.40
N GLU A 18 -10.28 -12.39 -13.14
CA GLU A 18 -10.56 -13.05 -14.41
C GLU A 18 -10.16 -14.53 -14.34
N SER A 19 -10.83 -15.37 -15.14
CA SER A 19 -10.46 -16.78 -15.26
C SER A 19 -9.08 -16.92 -15.90
N THR A 20 -8.24 -17.77 -15.31
CA THR A 20 -6.88 -18.03 -15.79
C THR A 20 -6.57 -19.52 -15.79
N THR A 21 -5.65 -19.92 -16.67
CA THR A 21 -5.00 -21.24 -16.62
C THR A 21 -3.66 -21.19 -15.89
N GLU A 22 -3.19 -20.00 -15.52
CA GLU A 22 -1.94 -19.79 -14.80
C GLU A 22 -2.08 -20.20 -13.33
N ASN A 23 -0.99 -20.66 -12.71
CA ASN A 23 -1.01 -21.04 -11.31
C ASN A 23 -1.03 -19.80 -10.41
N THR A 24 -2.18 -19.51 -9.79
CA THR A 24 -2.39 -18.42 -8.82
C THR A 24 -2.63 -18.93 -7.39
N GLY A 25 -2.19 -20.17 -7.12
CA GLY A 25 -2.32 -20.87 -5.84
C GLY A 25 -3.53 -21.81 -5.78
N ASP A 26 -3.45 -22.86 -4.95
CA ASP A 26 -4.51 -23.88 -4.86
C ASP A 26 -5.87 -23.31 -4.37
N LYS A 27 -5.82 -22.19 -3.65
CA LYS A 27 -6.99 -21.52 -3.06
C LYS A 27 -7.63 -20.46 -3.96
N SER A 28 -7.04 -20.16 -5.12
CA SER A 28 -7.55 -19.13 -6.02
C SER A 28 -8.66 -19.62 -6.96
N GLY A 29 -8.92 -20.93 -7.02
CA GLY A 29 -10.01 -21.49 -7.82
C GLY A 29 -9.89 -21.22 -9.33
N GLY A 30 -8.67 -21.03 -9.85
CA GLY A 30 -8.44 -20.71 -11.26
C GLY A 30 -8.72 -19.26 -11.64
N LEU A 31 -8.72 -18.35 -10.67
CA LEU A 31 -8.91 -16.92 -10.88
C LEU A 31 -7.60 -16.16 -10.69
N MET A 32 -7.37 -15.13 -11.51
CA MET A 32 -6.24 -14.22 -11.42
C MET A 32 -6.75 -12.80 -11.17
N PRO A 33 -6.15 -12.04 -10.24
CA PRO A 33 -6.46 -10.63 -10.10
C PRO A 33 -6.03 -9.87 -11.36
N CYS A 34 -6.91 -8.99 -11.82
CA CYS A 34 -6.66 -8.08 -12.91
C CYS A 34 -5.77 -6.93 -12.41
N PHE A 35 -4.50 -6.94 -12.78
CA PHE A 35 -3.59 -5.84 -12.49
C PHE A 35 -3.75 -4.73 -13.52
N ASN A 36 -4.20 -3.56 -13.08
CA ASN A 36 -4.13 -2.34 -13.86
C ASN A 36 -2.90 -1.51 -13.42
N GLN A 37 -2.61 -0.45 -14.18
CA GLN A 37 -1.47 0.43 -13.88
C GLN A 37 -1.49 0.97 -12.44
N VAL A 38 -2.67 1.37 -11.95
CA VAL A 38 -2.84 1.90 -10.58
C VAL A 38 -2.49 0.85 -9.52
N LEU A 39 -2.88 -0.41 -9.72
CA LEU A 39 -2.56 -1.49 -8.80
C LEU A 39 -1.07 -1.84 -8.84
N LEU A 40 -0.44 -1.79 -10.02
CA LEU A 40 1.01 -2.00 -10.16
C LEU A 40 1.84 -0.92 -9.44
N GLU A 41 1.41 0.34 -9.53
CA GLU A 41 2.04 1.45 -8.81
C GLU A 41 1.84 1.30 -7.29
N ARG A 42 0.65 0.88 -6.86
CA ARG A 42 0.34 0.68 -5.43
C ARG A 42 1.15 -0.46 -4.80
N ILE A 43 1.42 -1.55 -5.52
CA ILE A 43 2.34 -2.60 -5.03
C ILE A 43 3.81 -2.16 -5.14
N GLY A 44 4.09 -0.95 -5.64
CA GLY A 44 5.42 -0.38 -5.73
C GLY A 44 6.27 -0.98 -6.84
N LEU A 45 5.66 -1.55 -7.88
CA LEU A 45 6.40 -2.10 -9.02
C LEU A 45 6.99 -0.96 -9.85
N ASN A 46 8.29 -1.05 -10.15
CA ASN A 46 8.95 -0.12 -11.06
C ASN A 46 8.57 -0.45 -12.51
N SER A 47 7.40 0.02 -12.94
CA SER A 47 6.86 -0.24 -14.29
C SER A 47 7.79 0.26 -15.40
N SER A 48 8.57 1.32 -15.16
CA SER A 48 9.59 1.84 -16.08
C SER A 48 10.75 0.87 -16.32
N ALA A 49 10.99 -0.08 -15.41
CA ALA A 49 12.02 -1.10 -15.57
C ALA A 49 11.59 -2.24 -16.53
N PHE A 50 10.30 -2.32 -16.89
CA PHE A 50 9.76 -3.39 -17.73
C PHE A 50 9.10 -2.81 -18.99
N PRO A 51 9.79 -2.86 -20.14
CA PRO A 51 9.25 -2.35 -21.41
C PRO A 51 7.94 -3.04 -21.83
N GLU A 52 7.76 -4.30 -21.45
CA GLU A 52 6.54 -5.06 -21.75
C GLU A 52 5.31 -4.52 -21.00
N LEU A 53 5.49 -4.01 -19.77
CA LEU A 53 4.44 -3.34 -19.02
C LEU A 53 4.05 -2.01 -19.65
N ALA A 54 5.04 -1.26 -20.15
CA ALA A 54 4.80 0.01 -20.84
C ALA A 54 3.99 -0.16 -22.13
N GLN A 55 4.17 -1.27 -22.85
CA GLN A 55 3.39 -1.59 -24.06
C GLN A 55 1.96 -2.06 -23.75
N GLN A 56 1.70 -2.54 -22.54
CA GLN A 56 0.39 -3.00 -22.10
C GLN A 56 -0.44 -1.94 -21.37
N GLN A 57 -0.06 -0.65 -21.41
CA GLN A 57 -0.81 0.44 -20.77
C GLN A 57 -2.28 0.54 -21.22
N ASN A 58 -2.61 0.10 -22.44
CA ASN A 58 -3.99 0.07 -22.94
C ASN A 58 -4.74 -1.22 -22.57
N ASN A 59 -4.06 -2.22 -22.01
CA ASN A 59 -4.65 -3.49 -21.63
C ASN A 59 -5.21 -3.37 -20.22
N LYS A 60 -6.50 -3.67 -20.04
CA LYS A 60 -7.18 -3.49 -18.75
C LYS A 60 -6.68 -4.43 -17.66
N CYS A 61 -6.17 -5.61 -18.04
CA CYS A 61 -5.64 -6.61 -17.13
C CYS A 61 -4.26 -7.07 -17.61
N ILE A 62 -3.24 -6.69 -16.87
CA ILE A 62 -1.84 -7.03 -17.10
C ILE A 62 -1.56 -8.36 -16.40
N ASN A 63 -0.92 -9.28 -17.12
CA ASN A 63 -0.47 -10.54 -16.53
C ASN A 63 0.87 -10.33 -15.83
N LEU A 64 0.81 -10.07 -14.52
CA LEU A 64 1.99 -9.81 -13.69
C LEU A 64 3.00 -10.97 -13.71
N LEU A 65 2.53 -12.23 -13.74
CA LEU A 65 3.39 -13.42 -13.74
C LEU A 65 4.24 -13.54 -15.02
N LYS A 66 3.76 -12.99 -16.14
CA LYS A 66 4.53 -12.93 -17.39
C LYS A 66 5.48 -11.75 -17.44
N ALA A 67 5.06 -10.61 -16.89
CA ALA A 67 5.83 -9.38 -16.95
C ALA A 67 6.99 -9.33 -15.94
N VAL A 68 6.85 -9.98 -14.79
CA VAL A 68 7.84 -9.94 -13.71
C VAL A 68 8.30 -11.38 -13.41
N PRO A 69 9.51 -11.76 -13.83
CA PRO A 69 10.09 -13.05 -13.48
C PRO A 69 10.14 -13.25 -11.96
N ASP A 70 9.92 -14.49 -11.51
CA ASP A 70 9.90 -14.89 -10.09
C ASP A 70 8.84 -14.20 -9.22
N ALA A 71 7.90 -13.47 -9.81
CA ALA A 71 6.73 -13.00 -9.09
C ALA A 71 5.74 -14.16 -8.86
N THR A 72 5.14 -14.21 -7.68
CA THR A 72 4.10 -15.19 -7.36
C THR A 72 2.86 -14.49 -6.84
N ILE A 73 1.69 -15.01 -7.22
CA ILE A 73 0.40 -14.55 -6.73
C ILE A 73 -0.25 -15.71 -6.02
N ASN A 74 -0.70 -15.48 -4.79
CA ASN A 74 -1.49 -16.42 -4.03
C ASN A 74 -2.71 -15.71 -3.44
N PHE A 75 -3.89 -16.20 -3.77
CA PHE A 75 -5.13 -15.61 -3.32
C PHE A 75 -5.92 -16.56 -2.42
N ASP A 76 -6.34 -16.05 -1.26
CA ASP A 76 -7.20 -16.76 -0.31
C ASP A 76 -8.56 -16.05 -0.22
N PHE A 77 -9.55 -16.60 -0.93
CA PHE A 77 -10.94 -16.10 -0.93
C PHE A 77 -11.55 -16.10 0.47
N ALA A 78 -11.27 -17.13 1.28
CA ALA A 78 -11.87 -17.28 2.61
C ALA A 78 -11.36 -16.22 3.58
N ALA A 79 -10.08 -15.86 3.47
CA ALA A 79 -9.46 -14.80 4.24
C ALA A 79 -9.60 -13.40 3.60
N MET A 80 -10.18 -13.31 2.39
CA MET A 80 -10.21 -12.09 1.57
C MET A 80 -8.82 -11.44 1.44
N ARG A 81 -7.78 -12.25 1.23
CA ARG A 81 -6.38 -11.82 1.27
C ARG A 81 -5.67 -12.17 -0.04
N LEU A 82 -5.06 -11.16 -0.65
CA LEU A 82 -4.20 -11.28 -1.82
C LEU A 82 -2.73 -11.12 -1.42
N ASN A 83 -1.96 -12.21 -1.53
CA ASN A 83 -0.52 -12.21 -1.28
C ASN A 83 0.23 -12.19 -2.61
N ILE A 84 1.11 -11.21 -2.75
CA ILE A 84 1.96 -11.04 -3.93
C ILE A 84 3.40 -11.08 -3.45
N THR A 85 4.23 -11.91 -4.09
CA THR A 85 5.68 -11.89 -3.87
C THR A 85 6.33 -11.34 -5.10
N ILE A 86 7.22 -10.36 -4.94
CA ILE A 86 7.86 -9.61 -6.02
C ILE A 86 9.36 -9.48 -5.69
N PRO A 87 10.27 -9.78 -6.64
CA PRO A 87 11.70 -9.58 -6.39
C PRO A 87 12.04 -8.10 -6.17
N GLN A 88 12.84 -7.82 -5.14
CA GLN A 88 13.14 -6.44 -4.70
C GLN A 88 13.79 -5.56 -5.78
N ILE A 89 14.56 -6.15 -6.71
CA ILE A 89 15.18 -5.41 -7.84
C ILE A 89 14.14 -4.77 -8.78
N THR A 90 12.90 -5.26 -8.73
CA THR A 90 11.80 -4.83 -9.58
C THR A 90 10.89 -3.81 -8.89
N LEU A 91 11.09 -3.58 -7.59
CA LEU A 91 10.35 -2.58 -6.82
C LEU A 91 10.99 -1.21 -6.96
N LEU A 92 10.17 -0.17 -6.83
CA LEU A 92 10.64 1.19 -6.63
C LEU A 92 11.46 1.24 -5.34
N SER A 93 12.62 1.88 -5.41
CA SER A 93 13.46 2.10 -4.24
C SER A 93 12.77 3.06 -3.29
N SER A 94 12.05 2.54 -2.30
CA SER A 94 11.56 3.31 -1.16
C SER A 94 12.56 3.22 0.00
N ALA A 95 12.81 4.35 0.66
CA ALA A 95 13.55 4.34 1.91
C ALA A 95 12.70 3.66 3.01
N HIS A 96 13.34 3.00 3.98
CA HIS A 96 12.62 2.50 5.15
C HIS A 96 11.84 3.64 5.84
N GLY A 97 10.54 3.44 6.05
CA GLY A 97 9.65 4.44 6.63
C GLY A 97 9.10 5.48 5.66
N TYR A 98 9.27 5.29 4.35
CA TYR A 98 8.65 6.14 3.34
C TYR A 98 7.13 5.95 3.32
N ILE A 99 6.39 7.06 3.33
CA ILE A 99 4.93 7.11 3.20
C ILE A 99 4.61 7.90 1.91
N PRO A 100 3.87 7.32 0.96
CA PRO A 100 3.47 8.00 -0.27
C PRO A 100 2.70 9.31 0.01
N PRO A 101 2.93 10.40 -0.75
CA PRO A 101 2.19 11.66 -0.59
C PRO A 101 0.68 11.50 -0.72
N GLU A 102 0.21 10.52 -1.49
CA GLU A 102 -1.22 10.24 -1.69
C GLU A 102 -1.90 9.70 -0.43
N GLU A 103 -1.13 9.19 0.54
CA GLU A 103 -1.63 8.72 1.83
C GLU A 103 -1.60 9.81 2.91
N TRP A 104 -1.10 11.01 2.59
CA TRP A 104 -1.03 12.09 3.56
C TRP A 104 -2.42 12.69 3.75
N ASP A 105 -2.85 12.77 5.01
CA ASP A 105 -4.08 13.45 5.38
C ASP A 105 -3.77 14.93 5.64
N GLU A 106 -4.30 15.81 4.79
CA GLU A 106 -4.25 17.27 4.97
C GLU A 106 -5.11 17.74 6.16
N GLY A 107 -5.91 16.82 6.72
CA GLY A 107 -6.86 17.09 7.77
C GLY A 107 -8.08 17.86 7.26
N ILE A 108 -8.80 18.45 8.20
CA ILE A 108 -9.97 19.27 7.92
C ILE A 108 -9.71 20.73 8.33
N PRO A 109 -10.28 21.71 7.63
CA PRO A 109 -10.19 23.11 8.06
C PRO A 109 -10.73 23.29 9.49
N ALA A 110 -9.90 23.79 10.41
CA ALA A 110 -10.25 23.94 11.82
C ALA A 110 -9.73 25.25 12.42
N LEU A 111 -10.50 25.82 13.36
CA LEU A 111 -10.05 26.91 14.24
C LEU A 111 -9.59 26.30 15.57
N LEU A 112 -8.35 26.55 15.97
CA LEU A 112 -7.77 26.06 17.22
C LEU A 112 -7.41 27.22 18.15
N LEU A 113 -7.90 27.18 19.38
CA LEU A 113 -7.53 28.10 20.45
C LEU A 113 -6.99 27.31 21.64
N ASN A 114 -5.77 27.64 22.08
CA ASN A 114 -5.17 27.06 23.28
C ASN A 114 -4.77 28.19 24.23
N TYR A 115 -5.22 28.12 25.48
CA TYR A 115 -4.91 29.09 26.52
C TYR A 115 -4.38 28.37 27.75
N ASN A 116 -3.21 28.81 28.25
CA ASN A 116 -2.61 28.29 29.48
C ASN A 116 -2.31 29.46 30.43
N PHE A 117 -2.91 29.43 31.62
CA PHE A 117 -2.69 30.40 32.68
C PHE A 117 -2.12 29.67 33.88
N THR A 118 -0.89 30.03 34.26
CA THR A 118 -0.20 29.49 35.44
C THR A 118 0.39 30.63 36.24
N GLY A 119 0.48 30.48 37.56
CA GLY A 119 1.24 31.45 38.32
C GLY A 119 1.67 31.03 39.71
N ASN A 120 2.71 31.74 40.14
CA ASN A 120 3.42 31.49 41.38
C ASN A 120 3.63 32.85 42.04
N ARG A 121 3.33 32.93 43.34
CA ARG A 121 3.68 34.09 44.15
C ARG A 121 4.46 33.62 45.36
N GLY A 122 5.72 34.06 45.44
CA GLY A 122 6.61 33.80 46.56
C GLY A 122 7.20 35.09 47.14
N ASN A 123 7.26 35.20 48.47
CA ASN A 123 8.08 36.21 49.13
C ASN A 123 8.69 35.67 50.43
N GLY A 124 10.03 35.69 50.52
CA GLY A 124 10.83 35.38 51.72
C GLY A 124 10.66 33.96 52.29
N ASN A 125 9.52 33.72 52.95
CA ASN A 125 9.19 32.46 53.65
C ASN A 125 7.89 31.80 53.16
N ASP A 126 7.06 32.45 52.33
CA ASP A 126 5.77 31.89 51.89
C ASP A 126 5.71 31.78 50.36
N SER A 127 5.32 30.60 49.89
CA SER A 127 5.05 30.31 48.48
C SER A 127 3.66 29.72 48.30
N TYR A 128 2.91 30.29 47.36
CA TYR A 128 1.57 29.82 46.96
C TYR A 128 1.56 29.53 45.45
N PHE A 129 1.03 28.37 45.08
CA PHE A 129 0.87 27.93 43.70
C PHE A 129 -0.62 27.96 43.34
N PHE A 130 -0.97 28.51 42.17
CA PHE A 130 -2.31 28.46 41.59
C PHE A 130 -2.29 27.89 40.18
#